data_AF-A0A3D4BVZ9-F1
#
_entry.id   AF-A0A3D4BVZ9-F1
#
_cell.length_a   1.000
_cell.length_b   1.000
_cell.length_c   1.000
_cell.angle_alpha   90.00
_cell.angle_beta   90.00
_cell.angle_gamma   90.00
#
_symmetry.space_group_name_H-M   'P 1'
#
loop_
_entity.id
_entity.type
_entity.pdbx_description
1 polymer ?
#
loop_
_entity_poly.entity_id
_entity_poly.type
_entity_poly.pdbx_seq_one_letter_code
_entity_poly.pdbx_strand_id
1 'polypeptide(L)'
;MQNRPHLILTRRVEYPGVHSGQISFPGGRREPEDESFMDTALRETHEEIGVKAGDITLLGSLTALYIPPSNFFVYPFVGILDQKPEFFPQESEVAEILSLDFNLFLPGESLKQTIVDARGFKLKVPAFNINGHIIWGATAMMISELRAMFTQRAPNLN
;
A
#
# COMPACT_ATOMS: atom_id res chain seq x y z
N MET A 1 -20.50 -16.76 -5.15
CA MET A 1 -19.53 -16.20 -4.18
C MET A 1 -19.21 -14.80 -4.63
N GLN A 2 -19.46 -13.77 -3.82
CA GLN A 2 -19.13 -12.38 -4.20
C GLN A 2 -17.61 -12.22 -4.18
N ASN A 3 -17.03 -11.93 -5.35
CA ASN A 3 -15.60 -11.63 -5.48
C ASN A 3 -15.38 -10.25 -4.82
N ARG A 4 -14.79 -10.22 -3.63
CA ARG A 4 -14.50 -8.98 -2.91
C ARG A 4 -13.09 -8.50 -3.23
N PRO A 5 -12.89 -7.19 -3.50
CA PRO A 5 -11.55 -6.66 -3.75
C PRO A 5 -10.69 -6.82 -2.51
N HIS A 6 -9.43 -7.18 -2.71
CA HIS A 6 -8.42 -7.23 -1.66
C HIS A 6 -7.30 -6.25 -1.99
N LEU A 7 -6.73 -5.62 -0.96
CA LEU A 7 -5.48 -4.89 -1.09
C LEU A 7 -4.32 -5.84 -0.85
N ILE A 8 -3.33 -5.78 -1.73
CA ILE A 8 -2.07 -6.47 -1.58
C ILE A 8 -1.07 -5.48 -0.97
N LEU A 9 -0.57 -5.83 0.21
CA LEU A 9 0.45 -5.06 0.94
C LEU A 9 1.63 -5.97 1.25
N THR A 10 2.79 -5.38 1.50
CA THR A 10 3.99 -6.07 1.97
C THR A 10 4.34 -5.58 3.37
N ARG A 11 4.84 -6.47 4.23
CA ARG A 11 5.59 -6.09 5.42
C ARG A 11 7.07 -6.15 5.06
N ARG A 12 7.75 -5.02 5.17
CA ARG A 12 9.20 -4.95 4.93
C ARG A 12 9.95 -5.81 5.96
N VAL A 13 11.07 -6.40 5.56
CA VAL A 13 12.00 -7.02 6.52
C VAL A 13 12.48 -6.00 7.56
N GLU A 14 12.96 -6.50 8.69
CA GLU A 14 13.55 -5.65 9.72
C GLU A 14 15.00 -5.35 9.38
N TYR A 15 15.39 -4.07 9.41
CA TYR A 15 16.75 -3.63 9.13
C TYR A 15 17.08 -2.31 9.86
N PRO A 16 18.38 -1.96 10.00
CA PRO A 16 18.78 -0.66 10.52
C PRO A 16 18.43 0.44 9.50
N GLY A 17 17.23 1.02 9.58
CA GLY A 17 16.83 2.07 8.64
C GLY A 17 15.42 2.60 8.82
N VAL A 18 15.09 3.56 7.96
CA VAL A 18 13.73 4.11 7.88
C VAL A 18 12.78 3.07 7.29
N HIS A 19 11.58 2.98 7.83
CA HIS A 19 10.50 2.08 7.39
C HIS A 19 10.69 0.58 7.68
N SER A 20 11.72 0.19 8.44
CA SER A 20 11.90 -1.19 8.91
C SER A 20 10.62 -1.76 9.53
N GLY A 21 10.22 -2.96 9.09
CA GLY A 21 9.04 -3.67 9.59
C GLY A 21 7.69 -3.02 9.26
N GLN A 22 7.65 -1.90 8.52
CA GLN A 22 6.40 -1.22 8.19
C GLN A 22 5.64 -1.94 7.09
N ILE A 23 4.32 -1.72 7.09
CA ILE A 23 3.43 -2.23 6.04
C ILE A 23 3.26 -1.16 4.96
N SER A 24 3.52 -1.54 3.72
CA SER A 24 3.45 -0.68 2.54
C SER A 24 2.76 -1.39 1.37
N PHE A 25 2.39 -0.63 0.34
CA PHE A 25 2.17 -1.22 -0.97
C PHE A 25 3.52 -1.64 -1.57
N PRO A 26 3.53 -2.60 -2.51
CA PRO A 26 4.73 -2.87 -3.30
C PRO A 26 5.22 -1.62 -4.01
N GLY A 27 6.53 -1.43 -4.07
CA GLY A 27 7.12 -0.28 -4.71
C GLY A 27 8.47 0.11 -4.11
N GLY A 28 9.25 0.84 -4.90
CA GLY A 28 10.59 1.24 -4.50
C GLY A 28 11.06 2.49 -5.20
N ARG A 29 12.37 2.58 -5.40
CA ARG A 29 13.01 3.79 -5.90
C ARG A 29 13.08 3.73 -7.42
N ARG A 30 12.81 4.86 -8.07
CA ARG A 30 13.04 5.00 -9.51
C ARG A 30 14.52 4.79 -9.85
N GLU A 31 14.74 3.91 -10.82
CA GLU A 31 16.05 3.63 -11.42
C GLU A 31 16.24 4.41 -12.73
N PRO A 32 17.48 4.63 -13.18
CA PRO A 32 17.76 5.33 -14.45
C PRO A 32 17.07 4.70 -15.68
N GLU A 33 16.87 3.39 -15.64
CA GLU A 33 16.29 2.58 -16.71
C GLU A 33 14.75 2.66 -16.74
N ASP A 34 14.11 3.13 -15.67
CA ASP A 34 12.66 3.27 -15.61
C ASP A 34 12.19 4.44 -16.49
N GLU A 35 11.40 4.15 -17.52
CA GLU A 35 10.87 5.17 -18.45
C GLU A 35 9.94 6.17 -17.76
N SER A 36 9.21 5.73 -16.74
CA SER A 36 8.32 6.55 -15.92
C SER A 36 8.22 6.06 -14.47
N PHE A 37 7.60 6.84 -13.58
CA PHE A 37 7.29 6.38 -12.21
C PHE A 37 6.30 5.22 -12.19
N MET A 38 5.49 5.06 -13.23
CA MET A 38 4.57 3.95 -13.37
C MET A 38 5.32 2.66 -13.68
N ASP A 39 6.33 2.75 -14.55
CA ASP A 39 7.23 1.61 -14.86
C ASP A 39 8.04 1.21 -13.63
N THR A 40 8.50 2.18 -12.82
CA THR A 40 9.08 1.90 -11.49
C THR A 40 8.10 1.07 -10.64
N ALA A 41 6.86 1.51 -10.50
CA ALA A 41 5.88 0.80 -9.66
C ALA A 41 5.60 -0.62 -10.15
N LEU A 42 5.52 -0.83 -11.47
CA LEU A 42 5.31 -2.14 -12.06
C LEU A 42 6.53 -3.06 -11.91
N ARG A 43 7.74 -2.54 -12.14
CA ARG A 43 9.00 -3.28 -11.95
C ARG A 43 9.15 -3.73 -10.50
N GLU A 44 9.01 -2.80 -9.56
CA GLU A 44 9.14 -3.07 -8.12
C GLU A 44 8.05 -4.03 -7.62
N THR A 45 6.83 -3.93 -8.15
CA THR A 45 5.76 -4.90 -7.85
C THR A 45 6.14 -6.31 -8.33
N HIS A 46 6.77 -6.42 -9.49
CA HIS A 46 7.25 -7.71 -9.99
C HIS A 46 8.42 -8.24 -9.16
N GLU A 47 9.38 -7.38 -8.81
CA GLU A 47 10.54 -7.76 -7.99
C GLU A 47 10.14 -8.19 -6.58
N GLU A 48 9.36 -7.38 -5.87
CA GLU A 48 9.02 -7.63 -4.47
C GLU A 48 8.05 -8.81 -4.28
N ILE A 49 7.08 -9.01 -5.19
CA ILE A 49 6.00 -9.99 -4.99
C ILE A 49 5.70 -10.89 -6.19
N GLY A 50 6.45 -10.79 -7.29
CA GLY A 50 6.34 -11.69 -8.45
C GLY A 50 5.19 -11.40 -9.41
N VAL A 51 4.44 -10.31 -9.21
CA VAL A 51 3.28 -9.99 -10.05
C VAL A 51 3.73 -9.28 -11.32
N LYS A 52 3.42 -9.86 -12.49
CA LYS A 52 3.87 -9.32 -13.78
C LYS A 52 3.02 -8.13 -14.20
N ALA A 53 3.67 -7.15 -14.83
CA ALA A 53 2.99 -5.96 -15.36
C ALA A 53 1.84 -6.30 -16.32
N GLY A 54 1.99 -7.35 -17.15
CA GLY A 54 0.95 -7.79 -18.09
C GLY A 54 -0.31 -8.35 -17.44
N ASP A 55 -0.26 -8.71 -16.15
CA ASP A 55 -1.41 -9.21 -15.39
C ASP A 55 -2.18 -8.07 -14.69
N ILE A 56 -1.64 -6.84 -14.73
CA ILE A 56 -2.19 -5.68 -14.03
C ILE A 56 -2.91 -4.78 -15.02
N THR A 57 -4.20 -4.55 -14.79
CA THR A 57 -4.93 -3.47 -15.46
C THR A 57 -4.79 -2.18 -14.65
N LEU A 58 -4.16 -1.16 -15.23
CA LEU A 58 -4.00 0.14 -14.58
C LEU A 58 -5.30 0.96 -14.62
N LEU A 59 -5.69 1.49 -13.47
CA LEU A 59 -6.90 2.31 -13.29
C LEU A 59 -6.59 3.81 -13.21
N GLY A 60 -5.37 4.18 -12.77
CA GLY A 60 -4.94 5.57 -12.65
C GLY A 60 -3.93 5.77 -11.52
N SER A 61 -3.69 7.02 -11.16
CA SER A 61 -2.81 7.42 -10.06
C SER A 61 -3.58 8.07 -8.92
N LEU A 62 -3.02 8.00 -7.71
CA LEU A 62 -3.45 8.80 -6.56
C LEU A 62 -2.58 10.06 -6.43
N THR A 63 -2.91 10.90 -5.45
CA THR A 63 -2.16 12.12 -5.17
C THR A 63 -0.74 11.78 -4.70
N ALA A 64 0.26 12.43 -5.30
CA ALA A 64 1.64 12.29 -4.87
C ALA A 64 1.84 12.85 -3.46
N LEU A 65 2.65 12.17 -2.65
CA LEU A 65 2.86 12.52 -1.25
C LEU A 65 4.35 12.61 -0.92
N TYR A 66 4.71 13.69 -0.22
CA TYR A 66 6.05 13.87 0.33
C TYR A 66 6.19 13.12 1.66
N ILE A 67 7.28 12.37 1.81
CA ILE A 67 7.59 11.51 2.96
C ILE A 67 8.79 12.08 3.71
N PRO A 68 8.58 12.89 4.77
CA PRO A 68 9.66 13.56 5.48
C PRO A 68 10.74 12.63 6.06
N PRO A 69 10.41 11.42 6.60
CA PRO A 69 11.44 10.53 7.12
C PRO A 69 12.48 10.12 6.07
N SER A 70 12.08 9.92 4.82
CA SER A 70 12.98 9.46 3.76
C SER A 70 13.40 10.58 2.80
N ASN A 71 12.74 11.75 2.84
CA ASN A 71 12.91 12.85 1.88
C ASN A 71 12.59 12.45 0.43
N PHE A 72 11.57 11.60 0.26
CA PHE A 72 11.09 11.17 -1.05
C PHE A 72 9.68 11.70 -1.33
N PHE A 73 9.37 11.89 -2.62
CA PHE A 73 8.00 11.88 -3.11
C PHE A 73 7.63 10.46 -3.52
N VAL A 74 6.47 10.00 -3.07
CA VAL A 74 5.84 8.76 -3.54
C VAL A 74 4.76 9.13 -4.54
N TYR A 75 4.74 8.41 -5.67
CA TYR A 75 3.76 8.54 -6.75
C TYR A 75 2.94 7.24 -6.80
N PRO A 76 1.73 7.20 -6.20
CA PRO A 76 0.98 5.96 -6.10
C PRO A 76 0.18 5.68 -7.38
N PHE A 77 0.19 4.43 -7.83
CA PHE A 77 -0.60 3.95 -8.96
C PHE A 77 -1.57 2.87 -8.48
N VAL A 78 -2.79 2.88 -9.02
CA VAL A 78 -3.82 1.89 -8.72
C VAL A 78 -3.91 0.93 -9.90
N GLY A 79 -3.54 -0.32 -9.66
CA GLY A 79 -3.74 -1.44 -10.58
C GLY A 79 -4.72 -2.45 -9.99
N ILE A 80 -5.41 -3.19 -10.86
CA ILE A 80 -6.29 -4.30 -10.49
C ILE A 80 -5.89 -5.57 -11.21
N LEU A 81 -6.04 -6.70 -10.51
CA LEU A 81 -5.96 -8.04 -11.07
C LEU A 81 -7.35 -8.67 -10.99
N ASP A 82 -7.78 -9.35 -12.05
CA ASP A 82 -9.08 -10.02 -12.10
C ASP A 82 -9.13 -11.26 -11.17
N GLN A 83 -7.97 -11.83 -10.88
CA GLN A 83 -7.79 -12.99 -10.01
C GLN A 83 -6.60 -12.81 -9.07
N LYS A 84 -6.60 -13.54 -7.96
CA LYS A 84 -5.47 -13.59 -7.04
C LYS A 84 -4.27 -14.23 -7.76
N PRO A 85 -3.11 -13.55 -7.87
CA PRO A 85 -1.92 -14.14 -8.46
C PRO A 85 -1.24 -15.10 -7.49
N GLU A 86 -0.35 -15.94 -8.01
CA GLU A 86 0.68 -16.57 -7.18
C GLU A 86 1.73 -15.51 -6.81
N PHE A 87 2.14 -15.51 -5.55
CA PHE A 87 3.11 -14.55 -5.04
C PHE A 87 4.47 -15.20 -4.88
N PHE A 88 5.51 -14.46 -5.29
CA PHE A 88 6.91 -14.85 -5.14
C PHE A 88 7.62 -13.72 -4.40
N PRO A 89 7.63 -13.71 -3.05
CA PRO A 89 8.24 -12.63 -2.29
C PRO A 89 9.75 -12.61 -2.49
N GLN A 90 10.31 -11.43 -2.69
CA GLN A 90 11.76 -11.23 -2.57
C GLN A 90 12.14 -11.19 -1.09
N GLU A 91 12.62 -12.32 -0.56
CA GLU A 91 12.88 -12.51 0.88
C GLU A 91 13.86 -11.49 1.49
N SER A 92 14.72 -10.87 0.67
CA SER A 92 15.63 -9.81 1.14
C SER A 92 14.93 -8.50 1.48
N GLU A 93 13.68 -8.31 1.03
CA GLU A 93 12.94 -7.04 1.17
C GLU A 93 11.57 -7.24 1.82
N VAL A 94 10.91 -8.36 1.53
CA VAL A 94 9.54 -8.67 1.95
C VAL A 94 9.53 -9.81 2.97
N ALA A 95 9.17 -9.49 4.21
CA ALA A 95 8.99 -10.47 5.28
C ALA A 95 7.61 -11.16 5.24
N GLU A 96 6.61 -10.50 4.66
CA GLU A 96 5.24 -11.03 4.59
C GLU A 96 4.46 -10.32 3.48
N ILE A 97 3.62 -11.07 2.76
CA ILE A 97 2.63 -10.53 1.82
C ILE A 97 1.24 -10.64 2.46
N LEU A 98 0.53 -9.53 2.52
CA LEU A 98 -0.79 -9.41 3.13
C LEU A 98 -1.83 -9.22 2.03
N SER A 99 -2.84 -10.08 2.02
CA SER A 99 -4.03 -9.95 1.17
C SER A 99 -5.23 -9.63 2.06
N LEU A 100 -5.56 -8.34 2.19
CA LEU A 100 -6.56 -7.85 3.14
C LEU A 100 -7.85 -7.45 2.40
N ASP A 101 -9.01 -7.94 2.86
CA ASP A 101 -10.33 -7.55 2.30
C ASP A 101 -10.46 -6.02 2.33
N PHE A 102 -10.67 -5.40 1.17
CA PHE A 102 -10.76 -3.95 1.04
C PHE A 102 -11.92 -3.37 1.88
N ASN A 103 -12.98 -4.15 2.10
CA ASN A 103 -14.12 -3.73 2.90
C ASN A 103 -13.73 -3.45 4.36
N LEU A 104 -12.63 -4.03 4.86
CA LEU A 104 -12.11 -3.74 6.20
C LEU A 104 -11.60 -2.31 6.32
N PHE A 105 -11.30 -1.63 5.22
CA PHE A 105 -10.82 -0.24 5.21
C PHE A 105 -11.96 0.79 5.05
N LEU A 106 -13.14 0.36 4.60
CA LEU A 106 -14.31 1.23 4.41
C LEU A 106 -14.78 1.84 5.75
N PRO A 107 -15.54 2.96 5.71
CA PRO A 107 -15.91 3.72 6.90
C PRO A 107 -16.57 2.86 7.99
N GLY A 108 -16.07 2.97 9.23
CA GLY A 108 -16.44 2.14 10.36
C GLY A 108 -15.38 2.25 11.48
N GLU A 109 -15.12 1.15 12.20
CA GLU A 109 -14.15 1.13 13.31
C GLU A 109 -12.67 0.99 12.89
N SER A 110 -12.34 0.80 11.62
CA SER A 110 -10.98 0.36 11.26
C SER A 110 -9.88 1.41 11.37
N LEU A 111 -10.19 2.69 11.11
CA LEU A 111 -9.24 3.79 11.26
C LEU A 111 -9.31 4.34 12.69
N LYS A 112 -8.33 3.99 13.52
CA LYS A 112 -8.21 4.44 14.92
C LYS A 112 -6.93 5.25 15.10
N GLN A 113 -6.82 5.96 16.22
CA GLN A 113 -5.52 6.50 16.64
C GLN A 113 -4.74 5.40 17.34
N THR A 114 -3.45 5.28 17.02
CA THR A 114 -2.51 4.40 17.72
C THR A 114 -1.22 5.14 18.07
N ILE A 115 -0.41 4.55 18.94
CA ILE A 115 0.93 5.05 19.25
C ILE A 115 1.93 4.21 18.44
N VAL A 116 2.74 4.87 17.62
CA VAL A 116 3.85 4.24 16.89
C VAL A 116 5.17 4.77 17.43
N ASP A 117 6.20 3.92 17.41
CA ASP A 117 7.57 4.37 17.62
C ASP A 117 8.15 4.81 16.28
N ALA A 118 8.48 6.09 16.17
CA ALA A 118 9.15 6.67 15.01
C ALA A 118 10.43 7.36 15.48
N ARG A 119 11.57 6.69 15.26
CA ARG A 119 12.91 7.19 15.64
C ARG A 119 13.06 7.48 17.15
N GLY A 120 12.48 6.61 17.99
CA GLY A 120 12.52 6.77 19.45
C GLY A 120 11.48 7.75 20.01
N PHE A 121 10.64 8.34 19.15
CA PHE A 121 9.51 9.16 19.57
C PHE A 121 8.22 8.36 19.46
N LYS A 122 7.45 8.34 20.56
CA LYS A 122 6.10 7.80 20.59
C LYS A 122 5.13 8.82 20.01
N LEU A 123 4.69 8.59 18.78
CA LEU A 123 3.77 9.48 18.07
C LEU A 123 2.36 8.89 18.08
N LYS A 124 1.37 9.71 18.41
CA LYS A 124 -0.04 9.34 18.24
C LYS A 124 -0.46 9.66 16.80
N VAL A 125 -0.73 8.64 16.01
CA VAL A 125 -1.04 8.76 14.57
C VAL A 125 -2.35 8.07 14.20
N PRO A 126 -3.07 8.53 13.17
CA PRO A 126 -4.11 7.73 12.54
C PRO A 126 -3.51 6.47 11.92
N ALA A 127 -4.15 5.32 12.14
CA ALA A 127 -3.74 4.03 11.61
C ALA A 127 -4.92 3.10 11.42
N PHE A 128 -4.83 2.23 10.42
CA PHE A 128 -5.70 1.07 10.33
C PHE A 128 -5.11 -0.05 11.19
N ASN A 129 -5.93 -0.66 12.04
CA ASN A 129 -5.57 -1.88 12.75
C ASN A 129 -6.45 -3.02 12.22
N ILE A 130 -5.90 -3.83 11.31
CA ILE A 130 -6.61 -4.91 10.64
C ILE A 130 -5.93 -6.22 11.03
N ASN A 131 -6.65 -7.12 11.70
CA ASN A 131 -6.11 -8.43 12.12
C ASN A 131 -4.78 -8.33 12.92
N GLY A 132 -4.56 -7.25 13.66
CA GLY A 132 -3.31 -7.00 14.40
C GLY A 132 -2.21 -6.30 13.59
N HIS A 133 -2.43 -6.07 12.30
CA HIS A 133 -1.52 -5.33 11.43
C HIS A 133 -1.79 -3.83 11.54
N ILE A 134 -0.78 -3.07 11.96
CA ILE A 134 -0.84 -1.61 12.08
C ILE A 134 -0.35 -0.96 10.78
N ILE A 135 -1.28 -0.40 10.02
CA ILE A 135 -1.01 0.28 8.75
C ILE A 135 -1.15 1.78 9.00
N TRP A 136 -0.07 2.53 8.86
CA TRP A 136 -0.01 3.95 9.24
C TRP A 136 0.85 4.75 8.26
N GLY A 137 0.95 6.07 8.49
CA GLY A 137 1.78 6.96 7.68
C GLY A 137 1.34 7.00 6.22
N ALA A 138 2.32 7.00 5.31
CA ALA A 138 2.11 7.09 3.86
C ALA A 138 1.09 6.07 3.35
N THR A 139 1.20 4.81 3.78
CA THR A 139 0.28 3.73 3.38
C THR A 139 -1.15 4.02 3.79
N ALA A 140 -1.36 4.45 5.04
CA ALA A 140 -2.70 4.80 5.52
C ALA A 140 -3.28 6.03 4.80
N MET A 141 -2.44 6.99 4.41
CA MET A 141 -2.86 8.15 3.62
C MET A 141 -3.34 7.73 2.23
N MET A 142 -2.57 6.91 1.51
CA MET A 142 -2.94 6.38 0.20
C MET A 142 -4.24 5.54 0.25
N ILE A 143 -4.39 4.67 1.25
CA ILE A 143 -5.62 3.90 1.46
C ILE A 143 -6.81 4.82 1.72
N SER A 144 -6.61 5.89 2.50
CA SER A 144 -7.68 6.84 2.83
C SER A 144 -8.17 7.62 1.60
N GLU A 145 -7.25 8.02 0.71
CA GLU A 145 -7.59 8.64 -0.57
C GLU A 145 -8.34 7.65 -1.47
N LEU A 146 -7.80 6.44 -1.65
CA LEU A 146 -8.45 5.39 -2.45
C LEU A 146 -9.88 5.14 -1.96
N ARG A 147 -10.08 4.97 -0.64
CA ARG A 147 -11.41 4.83 -0.03
C ARG A 147 -12.33 5.99 -0.34
N ALA A 148 -11.83 7.23 -0.29
CA ALA A 148 -12.66 8.40 -0.56
C ALA A 148 -13.23 8.40 -1.99
N MET A 149 -12.52 7.79 -2.96
CA MET A 149 -13.01 7.62 -4.34
C MET A 149 -14.19 6.64 -4.42
N PHE A 150 -14.25 5.61 -3.56
CA PHE A 150 -15.39 4.68 -3.50
C PHE A 150 -16.60 5.29 -2.81
N THR A 151 -16.40 6.09 -1.75
CA THR A 151 -17.50 6.76 -1.05
C THR A 151 -18.14 7.87 -1.90
N GLN A 152 -17.37 8.56 -2.73
CA GLN A 152 -17.88 9.60 -3.64
C GLN A 152 -18.79 9.06 -4.76
N ARG A 153 -18.80 7.73 -5.00
CA ARG A 153 -19.72 7.07 -5.94
C ARG A 153 -21.03 6.58 -5.33
N ALA A 154 -21.29 6.89 -4.05
CA ALA A 154 -22.61 6.72 -3.45
C ALA A 154 -23.42 8.04 -3.31
N PRO A 155 -23.69 8.82 -4.38
CA PRO A 155 -24.83 9.73 -4.40
C PRO A 155 -26.07 9.03 -4.97
N ASN A 156 -27.10 8.90 -4.13
CA ASN A 156 -28.52 8.71 -4.43
C ASN A 156 -28.93 7.46 -5.24
N LEU A 157 -29.21 6.37 -4.53
CA LEU A 157 -30.29 5.45 -4.90
C LEU A 157 -31.50 5.77 -4.03
N ASN A 158 -32.32 6.72 -4.50
CA ASN A 158 -33.74 6.88 -4.14
C ASN A 158 -34.50 7.07 -5.45
#